data_AF-A0A2D7L0G3-F1
#
_entry.id   AF-A0A2D7L0G3-F1
#
_cell.length_a   1.000
_cell.length_b   1.000
_cell.length_c   1.000
_cell.angle_alpha   90.00
_cell.angle_beta   90.00
_cell.angle_gamma   90.00
#
_symmetry.space_group_name_H-M   'P 1'
#
loop_
_entity.id
_entity.type
_entity.pdbx_description
1 polymer ?
#
loop_
_entity_poly.entity_id
_entity_poly.type
_entity_poly.pdbx_seq_one_letter_code
_entity_poly.pdbx_strand_id
1 'polypeptide(L)'
;MKFFFMILMTLIFFIHTVCPSQDSNDLDPLIELIGESSDAQLHLDVLKGILEALKGQRDVEEPKAWPKITKILRESPLAEVRELSHLLSLKFGSQIALVDLRDLLVNKSVSSVKRIRALNSLLEIKDVQLPVLLIDLIDDLALQQQAIIALAAFDKPEISKAILHYLPKLKLQARRDALSTMASRLTYASVLMAAINKKIIDAKILPAEIVRQLRMHNDSNINQQLDRLWGISRSSSKTKLDEIKKYKRIVGMRSNRPGNLSNGRALFNRVCASCHKLYGMGGDIGPDITGSDRKNLHYILSNIIDPNAEIPNDYRTSVIRMKDNRVMVGLIRSRELKTITVVTPNEEITLLRNDVAKIDSQNFSIMPEGLIQVFSDQELIDLISYLEGNEQVPLP
;
A
#
# COMPACT_ATOMS: atom_id res chain seq x y z
N MET A 1 23.90 -68.21 -43.18
CA MET A 1 22.87 -68.45 -42.14
C MET A 1 22.71 -67.19 -41.29
N LYS A 2 21.49 -66.61 -41.30
CA LYS A 2 20.90 -65.65 -40.34
C LYS A 2 21.56 -64.26 -40.24
N PHE A 3 21.02 -63.20 -40.87
CA PHE A 3 19.93 -62.32 -40.41
C PHE A 3 20.09 -61.78 -38.98
N PHE A 4 20.36 -60.47 -38.84
CA PHE A 4 19.57 -59.57 -38.00
C PHE A 4 19.75 -58.10 -38.41
N PHE A 5 18.60 -57.45 -38.65
CA PHE A 5 18.33 -56.04 -38.93
C PHE A 5 18.48 -55.21 -37.65
N MET A 6 18.79 -53.90 -37.71
CA MET A 6 17.95 -52.81 -37.12
C MET A 6 18.59 -51.40 -37.25
N ILE A 7 18.15 -50.67 -38.27
CA ILE A 7 17.65 -49.28 -38.27
C ILE A 7 18.20 -48.33 -37.18
N LEU A 8 19.03 -47.35 -37.58
CA LEU A 8 19.29 -46.13 -36.80
C LEU A 8 18.49 -44.97 -37.43
N MET A 9 17.39 -44.59 -36.77
CA MET A 9 16.54 -43.46 -37.14
C MET A 9 17.24 -42.13 -36.88
N THR A 10 17.30 -41.30 -37.91
CA THR A 10 17.51 -39.85 -37.84
C THR A 10 16.38 -39.19 -37.05
N LEU A 11 16.67 -38.65 -35.86
CA LEU A 11 15.82 -37.66 -35.19
C LEU A 11 16.40 -36.27 -35.43
N ILE A 12 15.80 -35.54 -36.36
CA ILE A 12 15.94 -34.09 -36.50
C ILE A 12 15.13 -33.47 -35.35
N PHE A 13 15.80 -33.05 -34.29
CA PHE A 13 15.18 -32.18 -33.29
C PHE A 13 15.11 -30.76 -33.88
N PHE A 14 13.92 -30.38 -34.33
CA PHE A 14 13.54 -28.97 -34.44
C PHE A 14 13.48 -28.38 -33.02
N ILE A 15 14.59 -27.81 -32.57
CA ILE A 15 14.58 -26.90 -31.43
C ILE A 15 14.04 -25.58 -31.98
N HIS A 16 12.73 -25.35 -31.81
CA HIS A 16 12.18 -24.00 -31.90
C HIS A 16 12.75 -23.21 -30.72
N THR A 17 13.82 -22.47 -30.98
CA THR A 17 14.25 -21.38 -30.13
C THR A 17 13.14 -20.33 -30.12
N VAL A 18 12.29 -20.35 -29.09
CA VAL A 18 11.48 -19.19 -28.72
C VAL A 18 12.48 -18.13 -28.24
N CYS A 19 12.94 -17.30 -29.17
CA CYS A 19 13.71 -16.12 -28.85
C CYS A 19 12.73 -15.12 -28.19
N PRO A 20 12.97 -14.66 -26.96
CA PRO A 20 12.22 -13.54 -26.44
C PRO A 20 12.71 -12.30 -27.18
N SER A 21 12.02 -11.90 -28.25
CA SER A 21 12.39 -10.71 -29.00
C SER A 21 12.06 -9.45 -28.20
N GLN A 22 13.03 -8.55 -28.14
CA GLN A 22 13.01 -7.31 -27.36
C GLN A 22 12.89 -6.06 -28.23
N ASP A 23 12.70 -6.20 -29.55
CA ASP A 23 12.72 -5.07 -30.48
C ASP A 23 11.29 -4.64 -30.88
N SER A 24 11.01 -3.35 -30.75
CA SER A 24 9.76 -2.70 -31.18
C SER A 24 9.44 -2.91 -32.67
N ASN A 25 10.45 -3.23 -33.48
CA ASN A 25 10.34 -3.54 -34.91
C ASN A 25 9.46 -4.77 -35.22
N ASP A 26 9.27 -5.70 -34.27
CA ASP A 26 8.48 -6.91 -34.53
C ASP A 26 6.96 -6.66 -34.46
N LEU A 27 6.54 -5.55 -33.86
CA LEU A 27 5.12 -5.19 -33.75
C LEU A 27 4.63 -4.42 -34.98
N ASP A 28 5.50 -3.66 -35.65
CA ASP A 28 5.12 -2.81 -36.79
C ASP A 28 4.32 -3.58 -37.87
N PRO A 29 4.71 -4.80 -38.32
CA PRO A 29 3.93 -5.56 -39.31
C PRO A 29 2.52 -5.94 -38.83
N LEU A 30 2.36 -6.27 -37.55
CA LEU A 30 1.06 -6.59 -36.97
C LEU A 30 0.17 -5.34 -36.88
N ILE A 31 0.77 -4.19 -36.57
CA ILE A 31 0.07 -2.91 -36.52
C ILE A 31 -0.34 -2.46 -37.93
N GLU A 32 0.51 -2.66 -38.94
CA GLU A 32 0.17 -2.39 -40.33
C GLU A 32 -0.98 -3.27 -40.83
N LEU A 33 -0.98 -4.57 -40.51
CA LEU A 33 -2.08 -5.49 -40.83
C LEU A 33 -3.44 -5.01 -40.27
N ILE A 34 -3.46 -4.46 -39.05
CA ILE A 34 -4.67 -3.86 -38.48
C ILE A 34 -5.14 -2.68 -39.35
N GLY A 35 -4.22 -1.86 -39.85
CA GLY A 35 -4.54 -0.71 -40.69
C GLY A 35 -5.06 -1.04 -42.08
N GLU A 36 -4.71 -2.20 -42.61
CA GLU A 36 -5.12 -2.67 -43.95
C GLU A 36 -6.49 -3.37 -43.94
N SER A 37 -6.95 -3.81 -42.77
CA SER A 37 -8.22 -4.54 -42.62
C SER A 37 -9.30 -3.68 -41.96
N SER A 38 -10.54 -3.83 -42.43
CA SER A 38 -11.73 -3.28 -41.77
C SER A 38 -12.47 -4.32 -40.89
N ASP A 39 -11.93 -5.53 -40.76
CA ASP A 39 -12.54 -6.60 -39.97
C ASP A 39 -12.27 -6.41 -38.48
N ALA A 40 -13.34 -6.07 -37.74
CA ALA A 40 -13.27 -5.84 -36.30
C ALA A 40 -12.88 -7.11 -35.51
N GLN A 41 -13.19 -8.31 -35.99
CA GLN A 41 -12.79 -9.55 -35.32
C GLN A 41 -11.29 -9.81 -35.51
N LEU A 42 -10.76 -9.56 -36.70
CA LEU A 42 -9.30 -9.59 -36.93
C LEU A 42 -8.59 -8.61 -36.00
N HIS A 43 -9.08 -7.37 -35.90
CA HIS A 43 -8.53 -6.38 -34.96
C HIS A 43 -8.51 -6.92 -33.54
N LEU A 44 -9.62 -7.51 -33.08
CA LEU A 44 -9.73 -8.08 -31.74
C LEU A 44 -8.69 -9.16 -31.49
N ASP A 45 -8.54 -10.11 -32.40
CA ASP A 45 -7.64 -11.26 -32.25
C ASP A 45 -6.17 -10.82 -32.24
N VAL A 46 -5.80 -9.89 -33.13
CA VAL A 46 -4.43 -9.34 -33.18
C VAL A 46 -4.12 -8.56 -31.90
N LEU A 47 -5.02 -7.68 -31.44
CA LEU A 47 -4.81 -6.90 -30.22
C LEU A 47 -4.70 -7.79 -28.97
N LYS A 48 -5.50 -8.86 -28.89
CA LYS A 48 -5.38 -9.88 -27.81
C LYS A 48 -4.02 -10.58 -27.86
N GLY A 49 -3.58 -10.99 -29.05
CA GLY A 49 -2.29 -11.62 -29.26
C GLY A 49 -1.13 -10.71 -28.82
N ILE A 50 -1.15 -9.45 -29.23
CA ILE A 50 -0.15 -8.45 -28.82
C ILE A 50 -0.18 -8.27 -27.29
N LEU A 51 -1.36 -8.08 -26.69
CA LEU A 51 -1.45 -7.86 -25.24
C LEU A 51 -0.90 -9.06 -24.43
N GLU A 52 -1.21 -10.29 -24.83
CA GLU A 52 -0.70 -11.48 -24.16
C GLU A 52 0.81 -11.65 -24.38
N ALA A 53 1.33 -11.36 -25.57
CA ALA A 53 2.77 -11.38 -25.85
C ALA A 53 3.54 -10.36 -25.00
N LEU A 54 2.95 -9.19 -24.77
CA LEU A 54 3.55 -8.12 -23.98
C LEU A 54 3.37 -8.33 -22.46
N LYS A 55 2.72 -9.39 -22.01
CA LYS A 55 2.39 -9.60 -20.60
C LYS A 55 3.63 -9.70 -19.72
N GLY A 56 3.75 -8.76 -18.79
CA GLY A 56 4.89 -8.67 -17.87
C GLY A 56 6.11 -7.93 -18.43
N GLN A 57 6.07 -7.48 -19.68
CA GLN A 57 7.03 -6.53 -20.22
C GLN A 57 6.70 -5.11 -19.76
N ARG A 58 7.70 -4.27 -19.55
CA ARG A 58 7.57 -2.82 -19.29
C ARG A 58 8.37 -2.07 -20.34
N ASP A 59 8.01 -0.81 -20.57
CA ASP A 59 8.77 0.10 -21.43
C ASP A 59 8.87 -0.37 -22.90
N VAL A 60 7.74 -0.82 -23.46
CA VAL A 60 7.65 -1.18 -24.88
C VAL A 60 7.55 0.10 -25.68
N GLU A 61 8.43 0.32 -26.66
CA GLU A 61 8.33 1.51 -27.51
C GLU A 61 7.04 1.50 -28.35
N GLU A 62 6.48 2.68 -28.58
CA GLU A 62 5.30 2.85 -29.43
C GLU A 62 5.60 2.51 -30.89
N PRO A 63 4.88 1.54 -31.51
CA PRO A 63 5.04 1.23 -32.93
C PRO A 63 4.75 2.47 -33.80
N LYS A 64 5.48 2.65 -34.90
CA LYS A 64 5.43 3.91 -35.68
C LYS A 64 4.05 4.21 -36.25
N ALA A 65 3.34 3.16 -36.67
CA ALA A 65 1.99 3.28 -37.23
C ALA A 65 0.90 3.45 -36.14
N TRP A 66 1.22 3.20 -34.86
CA TRP A 66 0.23 3.13 -33.78
C TRP A 66 -0.61 4.42 -33.61
N PRO A 67 -0.06 5.65 -33.67
CA PRO A 67 -0.85 6.88 -33.57
C PRO A 67 -1.89 7.03 -34.69
N LYS A 68 -1.64 6.45 -35.87
CA LYS A 68 -2.59 6.43 -36.99
C LYS A 68 -3.64 5.35 -36.77
N ILE A 69 -3.22 4.14 -36.39
CA ILE A 69 -4.09 2.98 -36.21
C ILE A 69 -5.07 3.18 -35.05
N THR A 70 -4.65 3.81 -33.96
CA THR A 70 -5.53 4.09 -32.81
C THR A 70 -6.73 4.96 -33.19
N LYS A 71 -6.62 5.84 -34.21
CA LYS A 71 -7.77 6.61 -34.71
C LYS A 71 -8.83 5.70 -35.34
N ILE A 72 -8.40 4.70 -36.10
CA ILE A 72 -9.27 3.69 -36.70
C ILE A 72 -9.89 2.81 -35.60
N LEU A 73 -9.08 2.33 -34.67
CA LEU A 73 -9.53 1.44 -33.60
C LEU A 73 -10.52 2.11 -32.64
N ARG A 74 -10.41 3.43 -32.40
CA ARG A 74 -11.38 4.21 -31.60
C ARG A 74 -12.80 4.18 -32.21
N GLU A 75 -12.92 4.04 -33.52
CA GLU A 75 -14.20 3.98 -34.24
C GLU A 75 -14.75 2.55 -34.40
N SER A 76 -14.02 1.54 -33.92
CA SER A 76 -14.44 0.14 -34.04
C SER A 76 -15.83 -0.10 -33.43
N PRO A 77 -16.70 -0.92 -34.07
CA PRO A 77 -18.00 -1.27 -33.51
C PRO A 77 -17.88 -2.11 -32.23
N LEU A 78 -16.79 -2.88 -32.08
CA LEU A 78 -16.55 -3.73 -30.91
C LEU A 78 -15.98 -2.93 -29.74
N ALA A 79 -16.67 -2.94 -28.60
CA ALA A 79 -16.20 -2.27 -27.39
C ALA A 79 -14.85 -2.81 -26.90
N GLU A 80 -14.66 -4.12 -26.99
CA GLU A 80 -13.43 -4.80 -26.56
C GLU A 80 -12.21 -4.35 -27.38
N VAL A 81 -12.38 -4.08 -28.68
CA VAL A 81 -11.31 -3.53 -29.54
C VAL A 81 -10.88 -2.15 -29.06
N ARG A 82 -11.85 -1.28 -28.74
CA ARG A 82 -11.56 0.07 -28.21
C ARG A 82 -10.83 0.00 -26.88
N GLU A 83 -11.23 -0.92 -26.00
CA GLU A 83 -10.59 -1.13 -24.69
C GLU A 83 -9.16 -1.66 -24.84
N LEU A 84 -8.93 -2.68 -25.66
CA LEU A 84 -7.59 -3.23 -25.91
C LEU A 84 -6.67 -2.23 -26.58
N SER A 85 -7.16 -1.46 -27.54
CA SER A 85 -6.40 -0.38 -28.17
C SER A 85 -5.97 0.67 -27.14
N HIS A 86 -6.84 1.02 -26.20
CA HIS A 86 -6.48 1.93 -25.12
C HIS A 86 -5.40 1.32 -24.21
N LEU A 87 -5.59 0.09 -23.73
CA LEU A 87 -4.61 -0.61 -22.88
C LEU A 87 -3.22 -0.71 -23.53
N LEU A 88 -3.17 -1.07 -24.81
CA LEU A 88 -1.92 -1.15 -25.55
C LEU A 88 -1.28 0.23 -25.73
N SER A 89 -2.05 1.28 -26.00
CA SER A 89 -1.54 2.65 -26.07
C SER A 89 -0.85 3.09 -24.77
N LEU A 90 -1.39 2.68 -23.61
CA LEU A 90 -0.76 2.93 -22.32
C LEU A 90 0.53 2.13 -22.16
N LYS A 91 0.51 0.87 -22.58
CA LYS A 91 1.68 -0.02 -22.51
C LYS A 91 2.84 0.43 -23.39
N PHE A 92 2.52 1.09 -24.50
CA PHE A 92 3.44 1.72 -25.44
C PHE A 92 3.92 3.11 -25.00
N GLY A 93 3.35 3.69 -23.93
CA GLY A 93 3.68 5.06 -23.51
C GLY A 93 3.22 6.15 -24.49
N SER A 94 2.14 5.91 -25.25
CA SER A 94 1.64 6.83 -26.27
C SER A 94 1.34 8.21 -25.69
N GLN A 95 2.07 9.24 -26.14
CA GLN A 95 1.97 10.59 -25.57
C GLN A 95 0.55 11.17 -25.63
N ILE A 96 -0.22 10.85 -26.67
CA ILE A 96 -1.61 11.29 -26.82
C ILE A 96 -2.48 10.66 -25.74
N ALA A 97 -2.36 9.34 -25.54
CA ALA A 97 -3.13 8.64 -24.51
C ALA A 97 -2.78 9.14 -23.10
N LEU A 98 -1.51 9.48 -22.85
CA LEU A 98 -1.08 10.04 -21.57
C LEU A 98 -1.66 11.43 -21.32
N VAL A 99 -1.74 12.28 -22.34
CA VAL A 99 -2.41 13.59 -22.23
C VAL A 99 -3.89 13.41 -21.91
N ASP A 100 -4.60 12.56 -22.66
CA ASP A 100 -6.03 12.26 -22.44
C ASP A 100 -6.29 11.78 -20.99
N LEU A 101 -5.41 10.93 -20.45
CA LEU A 101 -5.52 10.45 -19.06
C LEU A 101 -5.24 11.53 -18.02
N ARG A 102 -4.23 12.39 -18.23
CA ARG A 102 -3.92 13.49 -17.31
C ARG A 102 -5.07 14.49 -17.28
N ASP A 103 -5.64 14.84 -18.43
CA ASP A 103 -6.80 15.73 -18.55
C ASP A 103 -8.03 15.13 -17.85
N LEU A 104 -8.29 13.84 -18.05
CA LEU A 104 -9.37 13.13 -17.35
C LEU A 104 -9.15 13.15 -15.84
N LEU A 105 -7.93 12.89 -15.37
CA LEU A 105 -7.57 12.85 -13.95
C LEU A 105 -7.86 14.18 -13.23
N VAL A 106 -7.52 15.32 -13.85
CA VAL A 106 -7.69 16.64 -13.21
C VAL A 106 -9.09 17.24 -13.42
N ASN A 107 -9.89 16.70 -14.35
CA ASN A 107 -11.21 17.23 -14.65
C ASN A 107 -12.24 16.90 -13.55
N LYS A 108 -12.54 17.89 -12.70
CA LYS A 108 -13.50 17.78 -11.59
C LYS A 108 -14.96 17.53 -12.01
N SER A 109 -15.31 17.75 -13.27
CA SER A 109 -16.65 17.41 -13.79
C SER A 109 -16.82 15.91 -14.09
N VAL A 110 -15.72 15.15 -14.14
CA VAL A 110 -15.72 13.70 -14.32
C VAL A 110 -15.89 13.02 -12.96
N SER A 111 -16.60 11.88 -12.92
CA SER A 111 -16.80 11.12 -11.70
C SER A 111 -15.47 10.65 -11.09
N SER A 112 -15.38 10.65 -9.75
CA SER A 112 -14.19 10.22 -9.01
C SER A 112 -13.73 8.81 -9.42
N VAL A 113 -14.66 7.90 -9.67
CA VAL A 113 -14.36 6.53 -10.13
C VAL A 113 -13.55 6.52 -11.44
N LYS A 114 -13.94 7.33 -12.43
CA LYS A 114 -13.21 7.42 -13.71
C LYS A 114 -11.85 8.08 -13.51
N ARG A 115 -11.78 9.13 -12.69
CA ARG A 115 -10.53 9.83 -12.36
C ARG A 115 -9.52 8.92 -11.64
N ILE A 116 -9.99 8.10 -10.70
CA ILE A 116 -9.16 7.09 -10.00
C ILE A 116 -8.63 6.03 -10.97
N ARG A 117 -9.42 5.60 -11.96
CA ARG A 117 -8.92 4.68 -13.00
C ARG A 117 -7.78 5.32 -13.81
N ALA A 118 -7.94 6.58 -14.22
CA ALA A 118 -6.87 7.30 -14.93
C ALA A 118 -5.62 7.47 -14.05
N LEU A 119 -5.78 7.78 -12.76
CA LEU A 119 -4.68 7.81 -11.78
C LEU A 119 -3.94 6.47 -11.75
N ASN A 120 -4.66 5.35 -11.62
CA ASN A 120 -4.06 4.02 -11.54
C ASN A 120 -3.30 3.66 -12.82
N SER A 121 -3.85 3.98 -14.00
CA SER A 121 -3.19 3.79 -15.28
C SER A 121 -1.90 4.60 -15.41
N LEU A 122 -1.91 5.88 -15.02
CA LEU A 122 -0.71 6.72 -15.01
C LEU A 122 0.32 6.25 -13.97
N LEU A 123 -0.12 5.70 -12.85
CA LEU A 123 0.74 5.18 -11.79
C LEU A 123 1.47 3.90 -12.21
N GLU A 124 0.78 3.00 -12.92
CA GLU A 124 1.33 1.72 -13.40
C GLU A 124 2.55 1.93 -14.30
N ILE A 125 2.47 2.92 -15.20
CA ILE A 125 3.55 3.29 -16.12
C ILE A 125 4.54 4.30 -15.51
N LYS A 126 4.33 4.72 -14.25
CA LYS A 126 5.11 5.77 -13.57
C LYS A 126 5.25 7.04 -14.39
N ASP A 127 4.13 7.57 -14.87
CA ASP A 127 4.09 8.77 -15.70
C ASP A 127 4.90 9.93 -15.10
N VAL A 128 5.73 10.56 -15.92
CA VAL A 128 6.72 11.56 -15.46
C VAL A 128 6.08 12.85 -14.95
N GLN A 129 4.86 13.19 -15.38
CA GLN A 129 4.16 14.40 -14.95
C GLN A 129 3.21 14.15 -13.78
N LEU A 130 2.85 12.88 -13.53
CA LEU A 130 1.94 12.49 -12.47
C LEU A 130 2.33 13.03 -11.08
N PRO A 131 3.60 13.06 -10.63
CA PRO A 131 3.96 13.62 -9.32
C PRO A 131 3.45 15.03 -9.06
N VAL A 132 3.53 15.91 -10.07
CA VAL A 132 3.09 17.31 -9.96
C VAL A 132 1.57 17.35 -9.82
N LEU A 133 0.86 16.58 -10.67
CA LEU A 133 -0.60 16.48 -10.61
C LEU A 133 -1.08 15.90 -9.27
N LEU A 134 -0.39 14.89 -8.74
CA LEU A 134 -0.73 14.28 -7.46
C LEU A 134 -0.58 15.27 -6.30
N ILE A 135 0.42 16.17 -6.34
CA ILE A 135 0.57 17.22 -5.33
C ILE A 135 -0.65 18.15 -5.35
N ASP A 136 -1.08 18.59 -6.53
CA ASP A 136 -2.27 19.45 -6.67
C ASP A 136 -3.56 18.73 -6.25
N LEU A 137 -3.64 17.43 -6.49
CA LEU A 137 -4.80 16.60 -6.10
C LEU A 137 -4.90 16.35 -4.59
N ILE A 138 -3.90 16.72 -3.78
CA ILE A 138 -4.05 16.68 -2.31
C ILE A 138 -5.19 17.59 -1.83
N ASP A 139 -5.45 18.70 -2.53
CA ASP A 139 -6.57 19.61 -2.22
C ASP A 139 -7.93 19.12 -2.77
N ASP A 140 -7.95 18.08 -3.61
CA ASP A 140 -9.18 17.50 -4.12
C ASP A 140 -9.73 16.45 -3.16
N LEU A 141 -10.73 16.80 -2.36
CA LEU A 141 -11.33 15.89 -1.36
C LEU A 141 -11.81 14.54 -1.94
N ALA A 142 -12.15 14.48 -3.23
CA ALA A 142 -12.61 13.24 -3.85
C ALA A 142 -11.45 12.28 -4.17
N LEU A 143 -10.22 12.79 -4.34
CA LEU A 143 -9.03 12.03 -4.69
C LEU A 143 -7.88 12.16 -3.68
N GLN A 144 -8.05 12.95 -2.60
CA GLN A 144 -6.99 13.31 -1.64
C GLN A 144 -6.24 12.09 -1.13
N GLN A 145 -6.98 11.03 -0.75
CA GLN A 145 -6.37 9.82 -0.21
C GLN A 145 -5.53 9.09 -1.26
N GLN A 146 -6.12 8.85 -2.45
CA GLN A 146 -5.44 8.17 -3.56
C GLN A 146 -4.22 8.95 -4.03
N ALA A 147 -4.30 10.28 -4.03
CA ALA A 147 -3.20 11.14 -4.40
C ALA A 147 -2.01 10.98 -3.43
N ILE A 148 -2.28 11.05 -2.13
CA ILE A 148 -1.25 10.91 -1.08
C ILE A 148 -0.57 9.53 -1.11
N ILE A 149 -1.34 8.47 -1.33
CA ILE A 149 -0.81 7.10 -1.40
C ILE A 149 0.05 6.93 -2.68
N ALA A 150 -0.45 7.41 -3.82
CA ALA A 150 0.25 7.29 -5.10
C ALA A 150 1.60 8.03 -5.14
N LEU A 151 1.74 9.13 -4.38
CA LEU A 151 3.01 9.85 -4.23
C LEU A 151 4.15 8.96 -3.69
N ALA A 152 3.85 7.87 -2.99
CA ALA A 152 4.86 6.91 -2.56
C ALA A 152 5.59 6.26 -3.75
N ALA A 153 4.97 6.10 -4.92
CA ALA A 153 5.60 5.44 -6.06
C ALA A 153 6.75 6.26 -6.70
N PHE A 154 6.87 7.54 -6.38
CA PHE A 154 7.84 8.46 -6.98
C PHE A 154 8.85 8.94 -5.94
N ASP A 155 10.14 9.02 -6.29
CA ASP A 155 11.21 9.53 -5.42
C ASP A 155 11.67 10.91 -5.90
N LYS A 156 10.97 11.95 -5.43
CA LYS A 156 11.17 13.34 -5.82
C LYS A 156 11.18 14.23 -4.56
N PRO A 157 12.22 15.05 -4.33
CA PRO A 157 12.34 15.86 -3.11
C PRO A 157 11.15 16.77 -2.82
N GLU A 158 10.53 17.33 -3.87
CA GLU A 158 9.35 18.19 -3.81
C GLU A 158 8.13 17.51 -3.16
N ILE A 159 7.98 16.20 -3.32
CA ILE A 159 6.87 15.42 -2.76
C ILE A 159 6.90 15.49 -1.23
N SER A 160 8.06 15.23 -0.64
CA SER A 160 8.20 15.24 0.84
C SER A 160 7.91 16.62 1.44
N LYS A 161 8.30 17.69 0.73
CA LYS A 161 8.02 19.07 1.15
C LYS A 161 6.54 19.42 1.02
N ALA A 162 5.90 19.00 -0.08
CA ALA A 162 4.47 19.18 -0.29
C ALA A 162 3.64 18.45 0.78
N ILE A 163 3.91 17.16 1.02
CA ILE A 163 3.20 16.39 2.05
C ILE A 163 3.37 17.04 3.42
N LEU A 164 4.59 17.49 3.76
CA LEU A 164 4.86 18.19 5.03
C LEU A 164 4.03 19.48 5.16
N HIS A 165 3.88 20.25 4.08
CA HIS A 165 3.04 21.46 4.06
C HIS A 165 1.56 21.15 4.31
N TYR A 166 1.04 20.06 3.72
CA TYR A 166 -0.36 19.67 3.88
C TYR A 166 -0.67 18.98 5.21
N LEU A 167 0.32 18.31 5.83
CA LEU A 167 0.11 17.43 6.98
C LEU A 167 -0.75 18.01 8.11
N PRO A 168 -0.59 19.30 8.53
CA PRO A 168 -1.42 19.89 9.57
C PRO A 168 -2.91 20.04 9.19
N LYS A 169 -3.21 20.18 7.90
CA LYS A 169 -4.56 20.40 7.35
C LYS A 169 -5.32 19.08 7.14
N LEU A 170 -4.62 17.95 7.05
CA LEU A 170 -5.22 16.66 6.74
C LEU A 170 -6.04 16.12 7.91
N LYS A 171 -7.19 15.51 7.57
CA LYS A 171 -8.02 14.74 8.51
C LYS A 171 -7.35 13.41 8.88
N LEU A 172 -7.88 12.73 9.88
CA LEU A 172 -7.27 11.55 10.51
C LEU A 172 -6.77 10.50 9.50
N GLN A 173 -7.59 10.08 8.53
CA GLN A 173 -7.20 9.06 7.56
C GLN A 173 -6.12 9.56 6.59
N ALA A 174 -6.37 10.67 5.90
CA ALA A 174 -5.41 11.25 4.95
C ALA A 174 -4.07 11.60 5.62
N ARG A 175 -4.09 12.01 6.89
CA ARG A 175 -2.88 12.26 7.70
C ARG A 175 -2.10 10.98 7.95
N ARG A 176 -2.76 9.86 8.26
CA ARG A 176 -2.09 8.56 8.42
C ARG A 176 -1.46 8.10 7.11
N ASP A 177 -2.17 8.28 6.00
CA ASP A 177 -1.66 7.91 4.67
C ASP A 177 -0.46 8.79 4.30
N ALA A 178 -0.50 10.09 4.62
CA ALA A 178 0.61 11.00 4.43
C ALA A 178 1.84 10.62 5.26
N LEU A 179 1.64 10.24 6.53
CA LEU A 179 2.73 9.75 7.39
C LEU A 179 3.32 8.43 6.89
N SER A 180 2.48 7.51 6.41
CA SER A 180 2.92 6.25 5.80
C SER A 180 3.75 6.51 4.54
N THR A 181 3.27 7.40 3.65
CA THR A 181 4.02 7.84 2.46
C THR A 181 5.37 8.46 2.84
N MET A 182 5.40 9.32 3.87
CA MET A 182 6.66 9.92 4.36
C MET A 182 7.60 8.88 4.99
N ALA A 183 7.07 7.87 5.66
CA ALA A 183 7.86 6.78 6.23
C ALA A 183 8.26 5.71 5.22
N SER A 184 7.69 5.72 4.00
CA SER A 184 7.93 4.69 3.00
C SER A 184 9.36 4.66 2.47
N ARG A 185 10.11 5.77 2.51
CA ARG A 185 11.49 5.83 2.02
C ARG A 185 12.38 6.72 2.87
N LEU A 186 13.67 6.43 2.88
CA LEU A 186 14.66 7.10 3.72
C LEU A 186 14.73 8.62 3.46
N THR A 187 14.67 9.04 2.19
CA THR A 187 14.72 10.46 1.80
C THR A 187 13.56 11.25 2.40
N TYR A 188 12.36 10.68 2.43
CA TYR A 188 11.15 11.31 2.96
C TYR A 188 11.12 11.24 4.49
N ALA A 189 11.51 10.10 5.04
CA ALA A 189 11.64 9.88 6.48
C ALA A 189 12.57 10.92 7.11
N SER A 190 13.69 11.21 6.43
CA SER A 190 14.65 12.24 6.86
C SER A 190 14.03 13.64 6.92
N VAL A 191 13.17 14.00 5.96
CA VAL A 191 12.46 15.30 5.95
C VAL A 191 11.43 15.38 7.08
N LEU A 192 10.66 14.32 7.29
CA LEU A 192 9.71 14.24 8.41
C LEU A 192 10.40 14.39 9.76
N MET A 193 11.48 13.62 9.97
CA MET A 193 12.24 13.65 11.21
C MET A 193 12.92 15.01 11.46
N ALA A 194 13.45 15.65 10.41
CA ALA A 194 13.99 17.00 10.51
C ALA A 194 12.91 18.02 10.92
N ALA A 195 11.69 17.90 10.40
CA ALA A 195 10.57 18.77 10.77
C ALA A 195 10.15 18.59 12.24
N ILE A 196 10.14 17.35 12.73
CA ILE A 196 9.84 17.02 14.13
C ILE A 196 10.91 17.59 15.07
N ASN A 197 12.20 17.41 14.76
CA ASN A 197 13.28 17.97 15.58
C ASN A 197 13.26 19.49 15.64
N LYS A 198 12.91 20.14 14.52
CA LYS A 198 12.74 21.59 14.45
C LYS A 198 11.44 22.09 15.10
N LYS A 199 10.64 21.18 15.66
CA LYS A 199 9.32 21.47 16.27
C LYS A 199 8.32 22.13 15.31
N ILE A 200 8.52 21.94 14.00
CA ILE A 200 7.55 22.35 12.98
C ILE A 200 6.31 21.46 13.06
N ILE A 201 6.52 20.18 13.40
CA ILE A 201 5.48 19.19 13.62
C ILE A 201 5.66 18.57 15.00
N ASP A 202 4.57 18.42 15.75
CA ASP A 202 4.59 17.74 17.05
C ASP A 202 4.86 16.24 16.84
N ALA A 203 5.82 15.70 17.58
CA ALA A 203 6.13 14.27 17.60
C ALA A 203 4.89 13.41 17.88
N LYS A 204 3.94 13.88 18.71
CA LYS A 204 2.69 13.18 19.03
C LYS A 204 1.82 12.83 17.82
N ILE A 205 2.08 13.44 16.65
CA ILE A 205 1.39 13.09 15.42
C ILE A 205 1.75 11.69 14.92
N LEU A 206 2.93 11.14 15.28
CA LEU A 206 3.39 9.84 14.79
C LEU A 206 2.72 8.70 15.55
N PRO A 207 1.91 7.87 14.85
CA PRO A 207 1.46 6.60 15.38
C PRO A 207 2.62 5.61 15.54
N ALA A 208 2.46 4.61 16.41
CA ALA A 208 3.50 3.64 16.72
C ALA A 208 3.91 2.80 15.50
N GLU A 209 2.97 2.51 14.59
CA GLU A 209 3.24 1.82 13.33
C GLU A 209 4.16 2.62 12.40
N ILE A 210 4.04 3.95 12.39
CA ILE A 210 4.90 4.83 11.60
C ILE A 210 6.30 4.90 12.22
N VAL A 211 6.39 5.05 13.54
CA VAL A 211 7.68 4.97 14.27
C VAL A 211 8.40 3.67 13.94
N ARG A 212 7.68 2.54 13.95
CA ARG A 212 8.24 1.24 13.58
C ARG A 212 8.74 1.21 12.13
N GLN A 213 7.95 1.69 11.17
CA GLN A 213 8.37 1.74 9.77
C GLN A 213 9.61 2.62 9.58
N LEU A 214 9.69 3.77 10.27
CA LEU A 214 10.87 4.63 10.25
C LEU A 214 12.12 3.89 10.75
N ARG A 215 12.00 3.06 11.80
CA ARG A 215 13.11 2.23 12.29
C ARG A 215 13.57 1.17 11.28
N MET A 216 12.69 0.70 10.39
CA MET A 216 13.02 -0.33 9.39
C MET A 216 13.90 0.18 8.25
N HIS A 217 14.14 1.49 8.15
CA HIS A 217 15.20 2.04 7.32
C HIS A 217 16.59 1.70 7.82
N ASN A 218 16.74 1.28 9.10
CA ASN A 218 18.03 0.99 9.74
C ASN A 218 19.02 2.17 9.66
N ASP A 219 18.50 3.40 9.57
CA ASP A 219 19.31 4.61 9.56
C ASP A 219 19.65 5.04 11.00
N SER A 220 20.94 5.24 11.26
CA SER A 220 21.45 5.52 12.61
C SER A 220 20.98 6.87 13.16
N ASN A 221 20.86 7.88 12.30
CA ASN A 221 20.42 9.22 12.67
C ASN A 221 18.92 9.23 12.99
N ILE A 222 18.08 8.62 12.15
CA ILE A 222 16.64 8.46 12.43
C ILE A 222 16.45 7.66 13.73
N ASN A 223 17.13 6.52 13.88
CA ASN A 223 16.98 5.69 15.07
C ASN A 223 17.38 6.44 16.35
N GLN A 224 18.48 7.18 16.35
CA GLN A 224 18.89 7.98 17.50
C GLN A 224 17.85 9.06 17.87
N GLN A 225 17.25 9.71 16.87
CA GLN A 225 16.21 10.70 17.11
C GLN A 225 14.93 10.06 17.66
N LEU A 226 14.53 8.92 17.10
CA LEU A 226 13.38 8.15 17.59
C LEU A 226 13.60 7.66 19.02
N ASP A 227 14.80 7.21 19.36
CA ASP A 227 15.15 6.76 20.72
C ASP A 227 15.04 7.90 21.74
N ARG A 228 15.40 9.13 21.37
CA ARG A 228 15.25 10.30 22.26
C ARG A 228 13.80 10.70 22.48
N LEU A 229 12.95 10.53 21.48
CA LEU A 229 11.57 11.00 21.48
C LEU A 229 10.57 9.94 21.98
N TRP A 230 10.79 8.66 21.67
CA TRP A 230 9.90 7.54 22.00
C TRP A 230 10.53 6.50 22.94
N GLY A 231 11.83 6.60 23.24
CA GLY A 231 12.56 5.55 23.95
C GLY A 231 12.91 4.35 23.05
N ILE A 232 13.64 3.39 23.62
CA ILE A 232 14.08 2.19 22.91
C ILE A 232 12.92 1.17 22.96
N SER A 233 12.41 0.78 21.78
CA SER A 233 11.25 -0.13 21.57
C SER A 233 11.49 -1.60 21.98
N ARG A 234 12.34 -1.84 22.99
CA ARG A 234 12.54 -3.15 23.60
C ARG A 234 12.63 -2.96 25.10
N SER A 235 11.49 -2.62 25.69
CA SER A 235 11.36 -2.65 27.14
C SER A 235 11.56 -4.09 27.62
N SER A 236 12.37 -4.28 28.66
CA SER A 236 12.59 -5.61 29.23
C SER A 236 11.27 -6.20 29.72
N SER A 237 11.16 -7.53 29.80
CA SER A 237 9.96 -8.19 30.36
C SER A 237 9.59 -7.64 31.75
N LYS A 238 10.59 -7.27 32.56
CA LYS A 238 10.38 -6.61 33.86
C LYS A 238 9.72 -5.24 33.71
N THR A 239 10.21 -4.41 32.80
CA THR A 239 9.63 -3.09 32.50
C THR A 239 8.18 -3.19 32.06
N LYS A 240 7.85 -4.16 31.20
CA LYS A 240 6.47 -4.41 30.74
C LYS A 240 5.54 -4.84 31.87
N LEU A 241 6.01 -5.71 32.77
CA LEU A 241 5.25 -6.12 33.96
C LEU A 241 4.98 -4.94 34.90
N ASP A 242 5.95 -4.04 35.07
CA ASP A 242 5.79 -2.84 35.89
C ASP A 242 4.83 -1.83 35.24
N GLU A 243 4.83 -1.72 33.91
CA GLU A 243 3.88 -0.94 33.12
C GLU A 243 2.45 -1.50 33.25
N ILE A 244 2.27 -2.82 33.15
CA ILE A 244 0.98 -3.49 33.41
C ILE A 244 0.49 -3.16 34.83
N LYS A 245 1.35 -3.25 35.85
CA LYS A 245 0.98 -2.89 37.24
C LYS A 245 0.60 -1.42 37.37
N LYS A 246 1.32 -0.51 36.70
CA LYS A 246 0.99 0.92 36.67
C LYS A 246 -0.41 1.13 36.09
N TYR A 247 -0.69 0.57 34.92
CA TYR A 247 -1.96 0.78 34.25
C TYR A 247 -3.14 0.07 34.95
N LYS A 248 -2.92 -1.09 35.57
CA LYS A 248 -3.92 -1.70 36.48
C LYS A 248 -4.32 -0.76 37.62
N ARG A 249 -3.36 -0.06 38.23
CA ARG A 249 -3.65 0.94 39.28
C ARG A 249 -4.46 2.11 38.74
N ILE A 250 -4.12 2.63 37.56
CA ILE A 250 -4.84 3.73 36.93
C ILE A 250 -6.28 3.36 36.63
N VAL A 251 -6.49 2.21 35.96
CA VAL A 251 -7.85 1.71 35.66
C VAL A 251 -8.63 1.41 36.94
N GLY A 252 -7.96 0.94 38.00
CA GLY A 252 -8.56 0.73 39.32
C GLY A 252 -9.14 2.00 39.95
N MET A 253 -8.72 3.20 39.54
CA MET A 253 -9.29 4.47 40.02
C MET A 253 -10.70 4.76 39.46
N ARG A 254 -11.22 3.92 38.55
CA ARG A 254 -12.53 4.11 37.90
C ARG A 254 -13.71 4.25 38.86
N SER A 255 -13.61 3.70 40.07
CA SER A 255 -14.62 3.89 41.12
C SER A 255 -14.83 5.35 41.51
N ASN A 256 -13.78 6.18 41.38
CA ASN A 256 -13.83 7.63 41.66
C ASN A 256 -13.90 8.46 40.37
N ARG A 257 -13.59 7.86 39.22
CA ARG A 257 -13.53 8.50 37.90
C ARG A 257 -14.17 7.56 36.88
N PRO A 258 -15.52 7.51 36.79
CA PRO A 258 -16.19 6.59 35.89
C PRO A 258 -15.75 6.83 34.45
N GLY A 259 -15.56 5.74 33.70
CA GLY A 259 -15.16 5.82 32.30
C GLY A 259 -16.31 6.32 31.41
N ASN A 260 -15.99 7.23 30.50
CA ASN A 260 -16.89 7.68 29.46
C ASN A 260 -16.81 6.72 28.26
N LEU A 261 -17.86 5.91 28.05
CA LEU A 261 -17.87 4.90 26.99
C LEU A 261 -17.83 5.52 25.59
N SER A 262 -18.51 6.64 25.36
CA SER A 262 -18.49 7.35 24.08
C SER A 262 -17.09 7.86 23.74
N ASN A 263 -16.38 8.43 24.71
CA ASN A 263 -14.98 8.82 24.53
C ASN A 263 -14.08 7.59 24.32
N GLY A 264 -14.32 6.51 25.07
CA GLY A 264 -13.64 5.22 24.89
C GLY A 264 -13.79 4.66 23.47
N ARG A 265 -14.98 4.77 22.88
CA ARG A 265 -15.24 4.42 21.47
C ARG A 265 -14.42 5.31 20.52
N ALA A 266 -14.36 6.61 20.76
CA ALA A 266 -13.55 7.51 19.93
C ALA A 266 -12.04 7.15 19.99
N LEU A 267 -11.54 6.78 21.17
CA LEU A 267 -10.16 6.32 21.36
C LEU A 267 -9.90 4.97 20.67
N PHE A 268 -10.82 4.01 20.77
CA PHE A 268 -10.76 2.76 20.03
C PHE A 268 -10.72 3.02 18.51
N ASN A 269 -11.59 3.88 18.00
CA ASN A 269 -11.62 4.26 16.59
C ASN A 269 -10.30 4.92 16.13
N ARG A 270 -9.64 5.65 17.03
CA ARG A 270 -8.38 6.32 16.74
C ARG A 270 -7.20 5.36 16.64
N VAL A 271 -7.15 4.32 17.48
CA VAL A 271 -5.92 3.53 17.72
C VAL A 271 -6.07 2.04 17.45
N CYS A 272 -7.24 1.46 17.66
CA CYS A 272 -7.46 0.02 17.58
C CYS A 272 -8.28 -0.40 16.35
N ALA A 273 -9.22 0.42 15.91
CA ALA A 273 -10.19 0.07 14.88
C ALA A 273 -9.61 -0.08 13.48
N SER A 274 -8.39 0.41 13.21
CA SER A 274 -7.70 0.14 11.94
C SER A 274 -7.37 -1.35 11.79
N CYS A 275 -7.13 -2.05 12.91
CA CYS A 275 -6.72 -3.44 12.89
C CYS A 275 -7.80 -4.37 13.43
N HIS A 276 -8.55 -3.98 14.45
CA HIS A 276 -9.48 -4.84 15.16
C HIS A 276 -10.94 -4.49 14.92
N LYS A 277 -11.77 -5.53 14.92
CA LYS A 277 -13.23 -5.43 14.92
C LYS A 277 -13.77 -5.49 16.35
N LEU A 278 -14.73 -4.62 16.66
CA LEU A 278 -15.49 -4.62 17.91
C LEU A 278 -16.94 -4.22 17.61
N TYR A 279 -17.88 -5.11 17.97
CA TYR A 279 -19.31 -4.97 17.65
C TYR A 279 -19.57 -4.78 16.15
N GLY A 280 -18.87 -5.55 15.31
CA GLY A 280 -19.00 -5.48 13.85
C GLY A 280 -18.30 -4.27 13.19
N MET A 281 -17.69 -3.37 13.96
CA MET A 281 -17.02 -2.17 13.46
C MET A 281 -15.51 -2.26 13.60
N GLY A 282 -14.77 -1.86 12.56
CA GLY A 282 -13.30 -1.81 12.55
C GLY A 282 -12.70 -2.61 11.39
N GLY A 283 -11.42 -2.96 11.52
CA GLY A 283 -10.63 -3.65 10.50
C GLY A 283 -10.52 -5.15 10.71
N ASP A 284 -9.97 -5.82 9.69
CA ASP A 284 -9.80 -7.29 9.61
C ASP A 284 -8.31 -7.69 9.52
N ILE A 285 -7.42 -6.88 10.09
CA ILE A 285 -5.98 -7.16 10.13
C ILE A 285 -5.65 -8.01 11.36
N GLY A 286 -6.19 -7.61 12.51
CA GLY A 286 -6.16 -8.36 13.75
C GLY A 286 -7.48 -9.12 13.97
N PRO A 287 -7.56 -9.94 15.02
CA PRO A 287 -8.76 -10.68 15.35
C PRO A 287 -9.93 -9.76 15.71
N ASP A 288 -11.15 -10.25 15.49
CA ASP A 288 -12.36 -9.68 16.10
C ASP A 288 -12.30 -9.87 17.62
N ILE A 289 -12.24 -8.75 18.35
CA ILE A 289 -12.11 -8.77 19.80
C ILE A 289 -13.46 -8.79 20.52
N THR A 290 -14.59 -8.74 19.80
CA THR A 290 -15.95 -8.72 20.39
C THR A 290 -16.16 -9.88 21.36
N GLY A 291 -15.75 -11.09 20.98
CA GLY A 291 -15.87 -12.31 21.79
C GLY A 291 -14.63 -12.67 22.62
N SER A 292 -13.62 -11.79 22.68
CA SER A 292 -12.42 -12.04 23.49
C SER A 292 -12.68 -11.84 24.99
N ASP A 293 -11.71 -12.21 25.84
CA ASP A 293 -11.78 -12.09 27.31
C ASP A 293 -11.65 -10.62 27.79
N ARG A 294 -12.43 -9.72 27.18
CA ARG A 294 -12.37 -8.27 27.43
C ARG A 294 -12.78 -7.87 28.83
N LYS A 295 -13.42 -8.74 29.61
CA LYS A 295 -13.71 -8.48 31.04
C LYS A 295 -12.49 -8.67 31.94
N ASN A 296 -11.45 -9.32 31.44
CA ASN A 296 -10.22 -9.56 32.16
C ASN A 296 -9.21 -8.43 31.88
N LEU A 297 -9.10 -7.51 32.83
CA LEU A 297 -8.17 -6.37 32.73
C LEU A 297 -6.72 -6.81 32.52
N HIS A 298 -6.31 -7.96 33.08
CA HIS A 298 -4.97 -8.46 32.85
C HIS A 298 -4.79 -8.90 31.40
N TYR A 299 -5.75 -9.62 30.83
CA TYR A 299 -5.74 -10.04 29.43
C TYR A 299 -5.61 -8.84 28.49
N ILE A 300 -6.44 -7.80 28.66
CA ILE A 300 -6.37 -6.59 27.81
C ILE A 300 -5.00 -5.93 27.91
N LEU A 301 -4.55 -5.63 29.13
CA LEU A 301 -3.31 -4.88 29.32
C LEU A 301 -2.07 -5.67 28.87
N SER A 302 -2.04 -6.98 29.08
CA SER A 302 -0.94 -7.82 28.60
C SER A 302 -0.83 -7.80 27.08
N ASN A 303 -1.95 -7.92 26.35
CA ASN A 303 -1.94 -7.86 24.89
C ASN A 303 -1.59 -6.46 24.34
N ILE A 304 -2.02 -5.39 25.00
CA ILE A 304 -1.73 -4.02 24.57
C ILE A 304 -0.28 -3.61 24.84
N ILE A 305 0.27 -4.00 25.99
CA ILE A 305 1.60 -3.58 26.45
C ILE A 305 2.69 -4.53 25.93
N ASP A 306 2.38 -5.82 25.82
CA ASP A 306 3.29 -6.84 25.29
C ASP A 306 2.66 -7.65 24.14
N PRO A 307 2.33 -7.02 23.00
CA PRO A 307 1.78 -7.71 21.84
C PRO A 307 2.75 -8.75 21.22
N ASN A 308 4.00 -8.77 21.68
CA ASN A 308 5.05 -9.67 21.20
C ASN A 308 5.24 -10.91 22.08
N ALA A 309 4.59 -11.00 23.25
CA ALA A 309 4.72 -12.13 24.16
C ALA A 309 4.26 -13.44 23.50
N GLU A 310 3.12 -13.38 22.81
CA GLU A 310 2.56 -14.49 22.06
C GLU A 310 2.09 -13.99 20.69
N ILE A 311 2.80 -14.41 19.64
CA ILE A 311 2.51 -13.98 18.27
C ILE A 311 2.08 -15.20 17.46
N PRO A 312 0.77 -15.36 17.19
CA PRO A 312 0.32 -16.35 16.22
C PRO A 312 0.98 -16.10 14.87
N ASN A 313 1.27 -17.18 14.13
CA ASN A 313 2.02 -17.08 12.87
C ASN A 313 1.36 -16.14 11.85
N ASP A 314 0.03 -16.10 11.83
CA ASP A 314 -0.76 -15.26 10.92
C ASP A 314 -0.60 -13.76 11.18
N TYR A 315 -0.12 -13.36 12.36
CA TYR A 315 0.11 -11.97 12.74
C TYR A 315 1.60 -11.58 12.79
N ARG A 316 2.50 -12.45 12.32
CA ARG A 316 3.93 -12.14 12.22
C ARG A 316 4.16 -11.15 11.09
N THR A 317 4.77 -10.02 11.44
CA THR A 317 5.02 -8.95 10.49
C THR A 317 6.12 -9.33 9.51
N SER A 318 6.01 -8.84 8.28
CA SER A 318 7.07 -8.85 7.27
C SER A 318 7.51 -7.42 6.96
N VAL A 319 8.81 -7.24 6.72
CA VAL A 319 9.36 -6.01 6.14
C VAL A 319 9.59 -6.27 4.66
N ILE A 320 8.87 -5.53 3.82
CA ILE A 320 8.95 -5.63 2.37
C ILE A 320 9.82 -4.49 1.88
N ARG A 321 10.98 -4.82 1.32
CA ARG A 321 11.90 -3.88 0.69
C ARG A 321 11.69 -3.93 -0.81
N MET A 322 11.37 -2.80 -1.40
CA MET A 322 11.13 -2.65 -2.83
C MET A 322 12.41 -2.24 -3.56
N LYS A 323 12.47 -2.53 -4.86
CA LYS A 323 13.57 -2.10 -5.73
C LYS A 323 13.63 -0.58 -5.94
N ASP A 324 12.52 0.12 -5.71
CA ASP A 324 12.44 1.59 -5.74
C ASP A 324 12.78 2.25 -4.38
N ASN A 325 13.51 1.52 -3.52
CA ASN A 325 13.94 1.93 -2.18
C ASN A 325 12.82 2.20 -1.17
N ARG A 326 11.58 1.81 -1.49
CA ARG A 326 10.53 1.80 -0.48
C ARG A 326 10.69 0.66 0.52
N VAL A 327 10.28 0.92 1.75
CA VAL A 327 10.15 -0.04 2.85
C VAL A 327 8.71 0.00 3.32
N MET A 328 8.05 -1.16 3.28
CA MET A 328 6.70 -1.36 3.79
C MET A 328 6.74 -2.38 4.93
N VAL A 329 5.83 -2.23 5.89
CA VAL A 329 5.72 -3.11 7.05
C VAL A 329 4.28 -3.60 7.11
N GLY A 330 4.08 -4.91 7.01
CA GLY A 330 2.74 -5.49 6.93
C GLY A 330 2.72 -7.01 7.01
N LEU A 331 1.52 -7.58 6.91
CA LEU A 331 1.29 -9.03 6.81
C LEU A 331 1.22 -9.44 5.35
N ILE A 332 1.68 -10.65 5.04
CA ILE A 332 1.52 -11.22 3.71
C ILE A 332 0.27 -12.08 3.71
N ARG A 333 -0.80 -11.57 3.06
CA ARG A 333 -2.11 -12.22 2.99
C ARG A 333 -2.16 -13.30 1.93
N SER A 334 -1.51 -13.09 0.79
CA SER A 334 -1.40 -14.10 -0.27
C SER A 334 -0.07 -14.02 -1.00
N ARG A 335 0.35 -15.16 -1.56
CA ARG A 335 1.51 -15.26 -2.45
C ARG A 335 1.10 -16.05 -3.68
N GLU A 336 1.08 -15.40 -4.82
CA GLU A 336 0.82 -16.02 -6.11
C GLU A 336 2.11 -16.10 -6.94
N LEU A 337 2.01 -16.62 -8.17
CA LEU A 337 3.15 -16.78 -9.08
C LEU A 337 3.80 -15.44 -9.43
N LYS A 338 3.00 -14.39 -9.67
CA LYS A 338 3.49 -13.07 -10.12
C LYS A 338 3.28 -11.95 -9.10
N THR A 339 2.41 -12.15 -8.12
CA THR A 339 1.98 -11.12 -7.16
C THR A 339 2.12 -11.56 -5.71
N ILE A 340 2.17 -10.60 -4.81
CA ILE A 340 2.07 -10.78 -3.35
C ILE A 340 1.11 -9.73 -2.84
N THR A 341 0.09 -10.15 -2.09
CA THR A 341 -0.82 -9.24 -1.40
C THR A 341 -0.31 -8.98 0.01
N VAL A 342 -0.05 -7.71 0.29
CA VAL A 342 0.45 -7.22 1.58
C VAL A 342 -0.63 -6.37 2.24
N VAL A 343 -0.94 -6.68 3.49
CA VAL A 343 -1.85 -5.90 4.32
C VAL A 343 -1.02 -5.05 5.27
N THR A 344 -1.07 -3.74 5.09
CA THR A 344 -0.49 -2.75 5.99
C THR A 344 -1.56 -2.22 6.94
N PRO A 345 -1.21 -1.49 8.02
CA PRO A 345 -2.19 -0.82 8.88
C PRO A 345 -3.11 0.18 8.15
N ASN A 346 -2.73 0.63 6.95
CA ASN A 346 -3.44 1.66 6.20
C ASN A 346 -4.27 1.08 5.05
N GLU A 347 -3.76 0.04 4.40
CA GLU A 347 -4.30 -0.48 3.13
C GLU A 347 -3.83 -1.91 2.84
N GLU A 348 -4.60 -2.59 1.99
CA GLU A 348 -4.19 -3.82 1.32
C GLU A 348 -3.65 -3.49 -0.07
N ILE A 349 -2.44 -3.97 -0.38
CA ILE A 349 -1.72 -3.65 -1.61
C ILE A 349 -1.29 -4.94 -2.29
N THR A 350 -1.58 -5.06 -3.57
CA THR A 350 -1.03 -6.12 -4.42
C THR A 350 0.24 -5.63 -5.10
N LEU A 351 1.36 -6.29 -4.80
CA LEU A 351 2.67 -5.97 -5.33
C LEU A 351 3.09 -7.00 -6.38
N LEU A 352 3.71 -6.54 -7.47
CA LEU A 352 4.39 -7.43 -8.41
C LEU A 352 5.67 -7.96 -7.76
N ARG A 353 5.88 -9.27 -7.80
CA ARG A 353 7.08 -9.92 -7.22
C ARG A 353 8.38 -9.35 -7.79
N ASN A 354 8.34 -8.95 -9.06
CA ASN A 354 9.49 -8.35 -9.74
C ASN A 354 9.89 -6.98 -9.18
N ASP A 355 9.00 -6.29 -8.47
CA ASP A 355 9.30 -5.00 -7.82
C ASP A 355 9.82 -5.16 -6.40
N VAL A 356 9.65 -6.34 -5.80
CA VAL A 356 10.11 -6.66 -4.45
C VAL A 356 11.58 -7.05 -4.50
N ALA A 357 12.42 -6.33 -3.75
CA ALA A 357 13.84 -6.65 -3.59
C ALA A 357 14.05 -7.71 -2.51
N LYS A 358 13.35 -7.60 -1.36
CA LYS A 358 13.50 -8.51 -0.23
C LYS A 358 12.25 -8.55 0.64
N ILE A 359 11.98 -9.69 1.25
CA ILE A 359 10.96 -9.84 2.30
C ILE A 359 11.66 -10.43 3.52
N ASP A 360 11.73 -9.64 4.59
CA ASP A 360 12.31 -10.05 5.87
C ASP A 360 11.17 -10.38 6.85
N SER A 361 10.92 -11.66 7.12
CA SER A 361 10.01 -12.07 8.19
C SER A 361 10.54 -11.61 9.54
N GLN A 362 9.66 -11.05 10.37
CA GLN A 362 10.01 -10.50 11.67
C GLN A 362 9.43 -11.33 12.80
N ASN A 363 10.10 -11.28 13.95
CA ASN A 363 9.64 -11.90 15.19
C ASN A 363 8.83 -10.93 16.07
N PHE A 364 8.12 -9.99 15.45
CA PHE A 364 7.23 -9.05 16.14
C PHE A 364 5.85 -9.01 15.49
N SER A 365 4.84 -8.77 16.32
CA SER A 365 3.43 -8.66 15.96
C SER A 365 3.17 -7.45 15.08
N ILE A 366 2.14 -7.52 14.22
CA ILE A 366 1.67 -6.33 13.50
C ILE A 366 1.14 -5.26 14.45
N MET A 367 0.60 -5.66 15.61
CA MET A 367 0.19 -4.76 16.67
C MET A 367 1.42 -4.11 17.31
N PRO A 368 1.57 -2.78 17.20
CA PRO A 368 2.77 -2.10 17.69
C PRO A 368 2.73 -1.92 19.21
N GLU A 369 3.92 -1.81 19.83
CA GLU A 369 4.05 -1.45 21.25
C GLU A 369 3.80 0.05 21.47
N GLY A 370 3.49 0.45 22.71
CA GLY A 370 3.38 1.86 23.10
C GLY A 370 2.07 2.57 22.71
N LEU A 371 1.07 1.83 22.22
CA LEU A 371 -0.22 2.37 21.76
C LEU A 371 -0.93 3.28 22.78
N ILE A 372 -0.83 2.95 24.07
CA ILE A 372 -1.51 3.66 25.17
C ILE A 372 -0.63 4.66 25.91
N GLN A 373 0.64 4.81 25.53
CA GLN A 373 1.57 5.73 26.22
C GLN A 373 1.24 7.20 25.98
N VAL A 374 0.52 7.49 24.91
CA VAL A 374 0.07 8.84 24.54
C VAL A 374 -1.25 9.24 25.21
N PHE A 375 -1.89 8.34 25.95
CA PHE A 375 -3.17 8.60 26.62
C PHE A 375 -2.96 9.18 28.02
N SER A 376 -3.81 10.12 28.39
CA SER A 376 -4.01 10.52 29.77
C SER A 376 -4.64 9.38 30.60
N ASP A 377 -4.52 9.48 31.93
CA ASP A 377 -5.13 8.51 32.83
C ASP A 377 -6.63 8.34 32.60
N GLN A 378 -7.35 9.42 32.30
CA GLN A 378 -8.79 9.36 32.02
C GLN A 378 -9.09 8.71 30.67
N GLU A 379 -8.33 9.04 29.62
CA GLU A 379 -8.50 8.39 28.31
C GLU A 379 -8.27 6.88 28.41
N LEU A 380 -7.29 6.44 29.21
CA LEU A 380 -7.09 5.03 29.46
C LEU A 380 -8.29 4.38 30.15
N ILE A 381 -8.84 5.02 31.19
CA ILE A 381 -10.04 4.53 31.89
C ILE A 381 -11.23 4.45 30.92
N ASP A 382 -11.42 5.46 30.09
CA ASP A 382 -12.50 5.53 29.10
C ASP A 382 -12.38 4.41 28.07
N LEU A 383 -11.18 4.22 27.49
CA LEU A 383 -10.90 3.15 26.53
C LEU A 383 -11.17 1.78 27.15
N ILE A 384 -10.62 1.50 28.32
CA ILE A 384 -10.76 0.19 28.96
C ILE A 384 -12.22 -0.07 29.35
N SER A 385 -12.93 0.96 29.82
CA SER A 385 -14.36 0.83 30.15
C SER A 385 -15.21 0.52 28.92
N TYR A 386 -14.90 1.15 27.77
CA TYR A 386 -15.55 0.81 26.49
C TYR A 386 -15.17 -0.60 26.01
N LEU A 387 -13.89 -0.98 26.09
CA LEU A 387 -13.43 -2.32 25.75
C LEU A 387 -14.06 -3.38 26.64
N GLU A 388 -14.35 -3.09 27.91
CA GLU A 388 -15.06 -4.00 28.81
C GLU A 388 -16.57 -4.01 28.57
N GLY A 389 -17.13 -3.12 27.73
CA GLY A 389 -18.56 -3.04 27.46
C GLY A 389 -19.16 -4.30 26.84
N ASN A 390 -20.49 -4.38 26.78
CA ASN A 390 -21.20 -5.49 26.13
C ASN A 390 -21.91 -5.07 24.84
N GLU A 391 -22.00 -3.77 24.57
CA GLU A 391 -22.74 -3.22 23.44
C GLU A 391 -22.01 -2.03 22.82
N GLN A 392 -22.41 -1.69 21.60
CA GLN A 392 -21.93 -0.50 20.91
C GLN A 392 -22.58 0.75 21.52
N VAL A 393 -21.79 1.80 21.69
CA VAL A 393 -22.23 3.08 22.29
C VAL A 393 -22.14 4.21 21.26
N PRO A 394 -22.90 5.31 21.35
CA PRO A 394 -22.77 6.43 20.41
C PRO A 394 -21.37 7.07 20.46
N LEU A 395 -20.92 7.64 19.33
CA LEU A 395 -19.75 8.53 19.31
C LEU A 395 -20.09 9.86 20.01
N PRO A 396 -19.11 10.53 20.61
CA PRO A 396 -19.31 11.79 21.34
C PRO A 396 -19.71 12.95 20.44
#